data_AF-A1U7K3-F1
#
_entry.id   AF-A1U7K3-F1
#
_cell.length_a   1.000
_cell.length_b   1.000
_cell.length_c   1.000
_cell.angle_alpha   90.00
_cell.angle_beta   90.00
_cell.angle_gamma   90.00
#
_symmetry.space_group_name_H-M   'P 1'
#
loop_
_entity.id
_entity.type
_entity.pdbx_description
1 polymer ?
#
loop_
_entity_poly.entity_id
_entity_poly.type
_entity_poly.pdbx_seq_one_letter_code
_entity_poly.pdbx_strand_id
1 'polypeptide(L)'
;MTTEKKQIALFDITDAPDPRDKFGEIDLHSYDHYIVAISGGKDSVCCLLHLLENGVPRSKIELWHHRVDGGKDEPRVWDWPVTDAYLEALARAFELPLYYSWKVNGITGEMMRRNELTKPTCFEVPGGHTVTTGGNRGQESTRRMFPAISPDMSKRFCSAVFRTH
;
A
#
# COMPACT_ATOMS: atom_id res chain seq x y z
N MET A 1 37.55 1.55 38.40
CA MET A 1 36.35 0.90 37.83
C MET A 1 35.77 1.87 36.83
N THR A 2 36.03 1.65 35.55
CA THR A 2 35.56 2.49 34.45
C THR A 2 34.08 2.18 34.22
N THR A 3 33.22 3.15 34.49
CA THR A 3 31.77 3.03 34.30
C THR A 3 31.48 3.07 32.80
N GLU A 4 31.09 1.93 32.22
CA GLU A 4 30.56 1.91 30.84
C GLU A 4 29.31 2.80 30.77
N LYS A 5 29.41 3.89 30.01
CA LYS A 5 28.26 4.72 29.64
C LYS A 5 27.35 3.90 28.73
N LYS A 6 26.26 3.37 29.29
CA LYS A 6 25.21 2.64 28.55
C LYS A 6 24.20 3.54 27.82
N GLN A 7 24.43 4.85 27.77
CA GLN A 7 23.48 5.80 27.22
C GLN A 7 24.12 6.58 26.07
N ILE A 8 23.60 6.38 24.86
CA ILE A 8 23.92 7.16 23.66
C ILE A 8 23.42 8.60 23.82
N ALA A 9 24.12 9.56 23.23
CA ALA A 9 23.71 10.96 23.24
C ALA A 9 22.44 11.14 22.39
N LEU A 10 21.42 11.80 22.96
CA LEU A 10 20.05 11.89 22.43
C LEU A 10 19.95 12.51 21.01
N PHE A 11 21.00 13.20 20.56
CA PHE A 11 21.07 13.87 19.26
C PHE A 11 22.32 13.50 18.46
N ASP A 12 23.14 12.58 18.96
CA ASP A 12 24.34 12.11 18.27
C ASP A 12 24.02 10.78 17.59
N ILE A 13 23.45 10.87 16.39
CA ILE A 13 22.97 9.72 15.61
C ILE A 13 24.13 8.93 14.98
N THR A 14 25.37 9.42 15.04
CA THR A 14 26.52 8.78 14.39
C THR A 14 26.93 7.45 15.01
N ASP A 15 26.54 7.19 16.26
CA ASP A 15 26.99 6.03 17.04
C ASP A 15 25.96 4.90 17.11
N ALA A 16 24.76 5.08 16.54
CA ALA A 16 23.77 4.01 16.47
C ALA A 16 23.98 3.20 15.18
N PRO A 17 24.36 1.90 15.26
CA PRO A 17 24.46 1.06 14.07
C PRO A 17 23.10 1.01 13.38
N ASP A 18 23.09 1.15 12.06
CA ASP A 18 21.84 1.10 11.32
C ASP A 18 21.27 -0.32 11.43
N PRO A 19 20.04 -0.51 11.90
CA PRO A 19 19.44 -1.84 12.00
C PRO A 19 19.35 -2.56 10.63
N ARG A 20 19.59 -1.86 9.52
CA ARG A 20 19.67 -2.39 8.16
C ARG A 20 21.01 -3.03 7.81
N ASP A 21 22.11 -2.66 8.48
CA ASP A 21 23.47 -3.14 8.16
C ASP A 21 23.57 -4.67 8.22
N LYS A 22 22.75 -5.32 9.05
CA LYS A 22 22.67 -6.78 9.18
C LYS A 22 22.17 -7.52 7.93
N PHE A 23 21.55 -6.81 7.00
CA PHE A 23 20.95 -7.40 5.79
C PHE A 23 21.84 -7.26 4.54
N GLY A 24 23.00 -6.59 4.66
CA GLY A 24 23.90 -6.31 3.55
C GLY A 24 23.37 -5.21 2.62
N GLU A 25 24.21 -4.81 1.65
CA GLU A 25 23.80 -3.88 0.60
C GLU A 25 22.96 -4.59 -0.46
N ILE A 26 21.86 -3.94 -0.84
CA ILE A 26 21.00 -4.40 -1.94
C ILE A 26 21.55 -3.80 -3.23
N ASP A 27 21.87 -4.65 -4.21
CA ASP A 27 22.11 -4.16 -5.57
C ASP A 27 20.78 -3.72 -6.18
N LEU A 28 20.53 -2.41 -6.10
CA LEU A 28 19.30 -1.83 -6.58
C LEU A 28 19.11 -2.07 -8.08
N HIS A 29 20.16 -2.19 -8.89
CA HIS A 29 20.04 -2.32 -10.35
C HIS A 29 19.79 -3.75 -10.83
N SER A 30 19.85 -4.74 -9.92
CA SER A 30 19.63 -6.15 -10.23
C SER A 30 18.18 -6.50 -10.61
N TYR A 31 17.21 -5.64 -10.28
CA TYR A 31 15.80 -5.92 -10.53
C TYR A 31 15.37 -5.57 -11.97
N ASP A 32 14.49 -6.40 -12.53
CA ASP A 32 13.86 -6.15 -13.83
C ASP A 32 12.74 -5.12 -13.74
N HIS A 33 11.97 -5.15 -12.63
CA HIS A 33 10.81 -4.30 -12.39
C HIS A 33 10.76 -3.80 -10.93
N TYR A 34 10.26 -2.58 -10.75
CA TYR A 34 10.06 -1.94 -9.45
C TYR A 34 8.61 -1.51 -9.33
N ILE A 35 7.89 -2.15 -8.41
CA ILE A 35 6.50 -1.80 -8.10
C ILE A 35 6.53 -0.87 -6.89
N VAL A 36 6.10 0.37 -7.08
CA VAL A 36 5.97 1.36 -6.00
C VAL A 36 4.50 1.45 -5.62
N ALA A 37 4.17 0.89 -4.45
CA ALA A 37 2.85 1.07 -3.84
C ALA A 37 2.72 2.53 -3.38
N ILE A 38 2.02 3.35 -4.18
CA ILE A 38 1.95 4.79 -4.00
C ILE A 38 0.65 5.19 -3.31
N SER A 39 0.75 5.85 -2.15
CA SER A 39 -0.41 6.37 -1.41
C SER A 39 -0.64 7.86 -1.65
N GLY A 40 0.35 8.54 -2.25
CA GLY A 40 0.39 9.99 -2.35
C GLY A 40 0.92 10.67 -1.08
N GLY A 41 1.20 9.90 -0.02
CA GLY A 41 1.88 10.39 1.16
C GLY A 41 3.38 10.53 0.97
N LYS A 42 4.03 11.35 1.82
CA LYS A 42 5.46 11.67 1.75
C LYS A 42 6.36 10.44 1.60
N ASP A 43 6.08 9.35 2.33
CA ASP A 43 6.97 8.20 2.38
C ASP A 43 6.94 7.43 1.06
N SER A 44 5.75 7.24 0.49
CA SER A 44 5.62 6.58 -0.82
C SER A 44 6.23 7.41 -1.96
N VAL A 45 6.14 8.74 -1.88
CA VAL A 45 6.80 9.64 -2.84
C VAL A 45 8.32 9.62 -2.64
N CYS A 46 8.81 9.61 -1.40
CA CYS A 46 10.23 9.46 -1.11
C CYS A 46 10.79 8.14 -1.65
N CYS A 47 10.04 7.02 -1.56
CA CYS A 47 10.46 5.76 -2.16
C CYS A 47 10.63 5.88 -3.68
N LEU A 48 9.70 6.54 -4.37
CA LEU A 48 9.82 6.81 -5.81
C LEU A 48 11.05 7.67 -6.12
N LEU A 49 11.22 8.79 -5.41
CA LEU A 49 12.34 9.70 -5.61
C LEU A 49 13.68 9.01 -5.37
N HIS A 50 13.76 8.17 -4.33
CA HIS A 50 14.95 7.39 -4.03
C HIS A 50 15.36 6.47 -5.19
N LEU A 51 14.42 5.79 -5.86
CA LEU A 51 14.72 4.98 -7.04
C LEU A 51 15.27 5.84 -8.19
N LEU A 52 14.65 6.99 -8.44
CA LEU A 52 15.06 7.90 -9.52
C LEU A 52 16.44 8.52 -9.26
N GLU A 53 16.73 8.93 -8.02
CA GLU A 53 18.02 9.49 -7.61
C GLU A 53 19.15 8.46 -7.70
N ASN A 54 18.86 7.19 -7.45
CA ASN A 54 19.81 6.09 -7.64
C ASN A 54 19.90 5.62 -9.11
N GLY A 55 19.30 6.34 -10.07
CA GLY A 55 19.47 6.06 -11.50
C GLY A 55 18.70 4.84 -12.01
N VAL A 56 17.66 4.39 -11.31
CA VAL A 56 16.79 3.32 -11.82
C VAL A 56 16.05 3.82 -13.08
N PRO A 57 16.08 3.06 -14.20
CA PRO A 57 15.37 3.46 -15.41
C PRO A 57 13.86 3.54 -15.19
N ARG A 58 13.24 4.66 -15.59
CA ARG A 58 11.79 4.88 -15.51
C ARG A 58 10.98 3.76 -16.17
N SER A 59 11.50 3.18 -17.25
CA SER A 59 10.87 2.05 -17.97
C SER A 59 10.72 0.78 -17.13
N LYS A 60 11.42 0.67 -16.00
CA LYS A 60 11.33 -0.44 -15.05
C LYS A 60 10.40 -0.13 -13.87
N ILE A 61 9.93 1.11 -13.70
CA ILE A 61 9.17 1.55 -12.54
C ILE A 61 7.69 1.60 -12.87
N GLU A 62 6.87 1.03 -11.99
CA GLU A 62 5.41 1.09 -12.06
C GLU A 62 4.83 1.63 -10.76
N LEU A 63 3.89 2.57 -10.87
CA LEU A 63 3.15 3.09 -9.72
C LEU A 63 1.85 2.31 -9.56
N TRP A 64 1.59 1.85 -8.34
CA TRP A 64 0.39 1.10 -8.00
C TRP A 64 -0.33 1.75 -6.83
N HIS A 65 -1.57 2.18 -7.04
CA HIS A 65 -2.40 2.74 -5.99
C HIS A 65 -3.55 1.80 -5.63
N HIS A 66 -3.65 1.46 -4.35
CA HIS A 66 -4.78 0.71 -3.81
C HIS A 66 -5.87 1.69 -3.37
N ARG A 67 -6.96 1.78 -4.13
CA ARG A 67 -8.12 2.59 -3.74
C ARG A 67 -8.89 1.86 -2.64
N VAL A 68 -8.76 2.37 -1.43
CA VAL A 68 -9.35 1.74 -0.24
C VAL A 68 -10.87 1.92 -0.20
N ASP A 69 -11.37 2.95 -0.87
CA ASP A 69 -12.80 3.27 -0.96
C ASP A 69 -13.53 2.54 -2.08
N GLY A 70 -12.80 1.84 -2.94
CA GLY A 70 -13.35 1.10 -4.07
C GLY A 70 -13.14 1.78 -5.42
N GLY A 71 -14.03 1.51 -6.37
CA GLY A 71 -13.93 2.01 -7.74
C GLY A 71 -13.97 3.55 -7.85
N LYS A 72 -13.70 4.08 -9.05
CA LYS A 72 -13.70 5.54 -9.30
C LYS A 72 -15.04 6.20 -8.94
N ASP A 73 -16.14 5.53 -9.27
CA ASP A 73 -17.50 6.05 -9.07
C ASP A 73 -18.07 5.72 -7.69
N GLU A 74 -17.29 5.06 -6.83
CA GLU A 74 -17.71 4.69 -5.48
C GLU A 74 -17.43 5.82 -4.46
N PRO A 75 -18.27 5.98 -3.42
CA PRO A 75 -18.11 7.04 -2.44
C PRO A 75 -16.75 7.01 -1.75
N ARG A 76 -16.07 8.16 -1.68
CA ARG A 76 -14.84 8.32 -0.90
C ARG A 76 -15.18 8.47 0.59
N VAL A 77 -14.53 7.65 1.42
CA VAL A 77 -14.73 7.58 2.87
C VAL A 77 -13.41 7.73 3.60
N TRP A 78 -12.34 7.12 3.08
CA TRP A 78 -11.01 7.10 3.69
C TRP A 78 -10.00 7.91 2.91
N ASP A 79 -10.01 7.82 1.58
CA ASP A 79 -9.12 8.60 0.73
C ASP A 79 -9.59 10.06 0.64
N TRP A 80 -8.62 10.97 0.55
CA TRP A 80 -8.93 12.36 0.23
C TRP A 80 -9.52 12.44 -1.19
N PRO A 81 -10.54 13.29 -1.43
CA PRO A 81 -11.15 13.42 -2.77
C PRO A 81 -10.15 13.74 -3.89
N VAL A 82 -9.01 14.36 -3.54
CA VAL A 82 -7.96 14.75 -4.47
C VAL A 82 -6.94 13.65 -4.78
N THR A 83 -6.91 12.54 -4.02
CA THR A 83 -5.84 11.52 -4.10
C THR A 83 -5.62 11.03 -5.52
N ASP A 84 -6.68 10.64 -6.23
CA ASP A 84 -6.58 10.16 -7.61
C ASP A 84 -5.96 11.22 -8.53
N ALA A 85 -6.50 12.45 -8.52
CA ALA A 85 -6.02 13.54 -9.36
C ALA A 85 -4.55 13.93 -9.04
N TYR A 86 -4.18 13.89 -7.78
CA TYR A 86 -2.80 14.12 -7.33
C TYR A 86 -1.85 13.05 -7.86
N LEU A 87 -2.21 11.77 -7.73
CA LEU A 87 -1.40 10.65 -8.21
C LEU A 87 -1.29 10.63 -9.73
N GLU A 88 -2.38 10.93 -10.44
CA GLU A 88 -2.35 11.07 -11.90
C GLU A 88 -1.41 12.22 -12.33
N ALA A 89 -1.45 13.37 -11.64
CA ALA A 89 -0.54 14.48 -11.93
C ALA A 89 0.92 14.13 -11.63
N LEU A 90 1.16 13.41 -10.53
CA LEU A 90 2.49 12.92 -10.16
C LEU A 90 3.03 11.94 -11.21
N ALA A 91 2.25 10.94 -11.58
CA ALA A 91 2.61 9.95 -12.59
C ALA A 91 2.93 10.60 -13.94
N ARG A 92 2.11 11.59 -14.36
CA ARG A 92 2.39 12.39 -15.56
C ARG A 92 3.69 13.18 -15.46
N ALA A 93 3.96 13.81 -14.32
CA ALA A 93 5.17 14.62 -14.13
C ALA A 93 6.46 13.79 -14.17
N PHE A 94 6.40 12.53 -13.73
CA PHE A 94 7.53 11.61 -13.74
C PHE A 94 7.56 10.68 -14.96
N GLU A 95 6.56 10.78 -15.86
CA GLU A 95 6.40 9.92 -17.04
C GLU A 95 6.35 8.42 -16.69
N LEU A 96 5.59 8.08 -15.65
CA LEU A 96 5.47 6.72 -15.14
C LEU A 96 4.06 6.17 -15.33
N PRO A 97 3.91 4.85 -15.58
CA PRO A 97 2.60 4.22 -15.60
C PRO A 97 2.04 4.18 -14.17
N LEU A 98 0.74 4.44 -14.06
CA LEU A 98 -0.04 4.36 -12.82
C LEU A 98 -1.18 3.39 -13.01
N TYR A 99 -1.28 2.42 -12.10
CA TYR A 99 -2.33 1.42 -12.07
C TYR A 99 -3.10 1.48 -10.76
N TYR A 100 -4.40 1.22 -10.85
CA TYR A 100 -5.26 1.13 -9.70
C TYR A 100 -5.69 -0.30 -9.40
N SER A 101 -5.84 -0.60 -8.12
CA SER A 101 -6.54 -1.80 -7.66
C SER A 101 -7.45 -1.46 -6.49
N TRP A 102 -8.55 -2.20 -6.37
CA TRP A 102 -9.56 -1.93 -5.36
C TRP A 102 -10.42 -3.16 -5.09
N LYS A 103 -11.11 -3.15 -3.96
CA LYS A 103 -12.21 -4.08 -3.69
C LYS A 103 -13.51 -3.40 -4.06
N VAL A 104 -14.46 -4.12 -4.69
CA VAL A 104 -15.79 -3.54 -4.97
C VAL A 104 -16.47 -3.17 -3.64
N ASN A 105 -17.03 -1.97 -3.58
CA ASN A 105 -17.55 -1.29 -2.38
C ASN A 105 -16.48 -0.92 -1.34
N GLY A 106 -15.20 -1.03 -1.68
CA GLY A 106 -14.07 -0.69 -0.81
C GLY A 106 -14.03 -1.46 0.51
N ILE A 107 -13.19 -0.96 1.42
CA ILE A 107 -13.08 -1.45 2.80
C ILE A 107 -14.42 -1.27 3.54
N THR A 108 -15.13 -0.16 3.28
CA THR A 108 -16.40 0.16 3.92
C THR A 108 -17.49 -0.87 3.58
N GLY A 109 -17.57 -1.32 2.33
CA GLY A 109 -18.50 -2.35 1.90
C GLY A 109 -18.24 -3.68 2.59
N GLU A 110 -16.97 -4.09 2.69
CA GLU A 110 -16.60 -5.31 3.42
C GLU A 110 -16.83 -5.16 4.94
N MET A 111 -16.59 -3.97 5.51
CA MET A 111 -16.90 -3.67 6.91
C MET A 111 -18.40 -3.81 7.21
N MET A 112 -19.25 -3.32 6.32
CA MET A 112 -20.70 -3.32 6.48
C MET A 112 -21.40 -4.60 5.96
N ARG A 113 -20.62 -5.55 5.42
CA ARG A 113 -21.13 -6.80 4.84
C ARG A 113 -21.97 -7.60 5.83
N ARG A 114 -23.16 -8.02 5.38
CA ARG A 114 -24.12 -8.80 6.16
C ARG A 114 -24.72 -9.92 5.32
N ASN A 115 -24.49 -11.17 5.73
CA ASN A 115 -25.02 -12.38 5.06
C ASN A 115 -24.77 -12.36 3.54
N GLU A 116 -23.56 -11.98 3.15
CA GLU A 116 -23.15 -11.90 1.75
C GLU A 116 -21.76 -12.50 1.60
N LEU A 117 -21.42 -12.92 0.38
CA LEU A 117 -20.06 -13.27 0.01
C LEU A 117 -19.16 -12.01 0.04
N THR A 118 -17.85 -12.22 0.23
CA THR A 118 -16.89 -11.13 0.12
C THR A 118 -16.95 -10.53 -1.28
N LYS A 119 -16.82 -9.21 -1.40
CA LYS A 119 -16.87 -8.56 -2.72
C LYS A 119 -15.60 -8.87 -3.53
N PRO A 120 -15.70 -8.95 -4.87
CA PRO A 120 -14.54 -9.22 -5.72
C PRO A 120 -13.50 -8.10 -5.65
N THR A 121 -12.28 -8.42 -6.06
CA THR A 121 -11.17 -7.48 -6.23
C THR A 121 -11.04 -7.14 -7.70
N CYS A 122 -10.80 -5.86 -7.98
CA CYS A 122 -10.54 -5.32 -9.30
C CYS A 122 -9.13 -4.74 -9.36
N PHE A 123 -8.46 -4.87 -10.50
CA PHE A 123 -7.18 -4.21 -10.74
C PHE A 123 -7.01 -3.92 -12.23
N GLU A 124 -6.27 -2.86 -12.52
CA GLU A 124 -5.90 -2.49 -13.87
C GLU A 124 -4.68 -3.30 -14.32
N VAL A 125 -4.63 -3.59 -15.62
CA VAL A 125 -3.49 -4.24 -16.27
C VAL A 125 -2.91 -3.33 -17.35
N PRO A 126 -1.61 -3.50 -17.70
CA PRO A 126 -1.04 -2.86 -18.87
C PRO A 126 -1.95 -3.06 -20.10
N GLY A 127 -2.27 -1.95 -20.78
CA GLY A 127 -3.28 -1.92 -21.87
C GLY A 127 -4.61 -1.29 -21.47
N GLY A 128 -4.80 -0.91 -20.20
CA GLY A 128 -5.94 -0.13 -19.74
C GLY A 128 -7.22 -0.95 -19.48
N HIS A 129 -7.11 -2.27 -19.48
CA HIS A 129 -8.21 -3.14 -19.12
C HIS A 129 -8.28 -3.31 -17.59
N THR A 130 -9.50 -3.45 -17.07
CA THR A 130 -9.74 -3.82 -15.67
C THR A 130 -10.07 -5.31 -15.58
N VAL A 131 -9.37 -6.03 -14.72
CA VAL A 131 -9.64 -7.43 -14.38
C VAL A 131 -10.37 -7.48 -13.05
N THR A 132 -11.46 -8.24 -12.98
CA THR A 132 -12.21 -8.49 -11.74
C THR A 132 -12.15 -9.97 -11.41
N THR A 133 -11.78 -10.31 -10.17
CA THR A 133 -11.63 -11.70 -9.71
C THR A 133 -12.13 -11.89 -8.28
N GLY A 134 -12.51 -13.13 -7.96
CA GLY A 134 -13.05 -13.51 -6.65
C GLY A 134 -14.54 -13.19 -6.50
N GLY A 135 -15.02 -13.21 -5.25
CA GLY A 135 -16.40 -12.88 -4.88
C GLY A 135 -17.48 -13.94 -5.12
N ASN A 136 -17.15 -15.02 -5.86
CA ASN A 136 -18.11 -16.07 -6.21
C ASN A 136 -17.92 -17.38 -5.42
N ARG A 137 -17.02 -17.42 -4.45
CA ARG A 137 -16.68 -18.62 -3.65
C ARG A 137 -16.66 -18.29 -2.15
N GLY A 138 -16.94 -19.29 -1.33
CA GLY A 138 -16.92 -19.19 0.13
C GLY A 138 -18.31 -19.30 0.76
N GLN A 139 -18.38 -19.06 2.07
CA GLN A 139 -19.64 -19.01 2.81
C GLN A 139 -20.07 -17.57 3.02
N GLU A 140 -21.36 -17.31 2.87
CA GLU A 140 -21.96 -16.04 3.27
C GLU A 140 -21.71 -15.81 4.77
N SER A 141 -21.29 -14.60 5.09
CA SER A 141 -21.03 -14.24 6.48
C SER A 141 -21.37 -12.78 6.74
N THR A 142 -21.46 -12.43 8.02
CA THR A 142 -21.61 -11.05 8.46
C THR A 142 -20.29 -10.61 9.10
N ARG A 143 -19.79 -9.43 8.71
CA ARG A 143 -18.68 -8.78 9.39
C ARG A 143 -19.26 -7.85 10.45
N ARG A 144 -19.55 -6.58 10.16
CA ARG A 144 -20.13 -5.60 11.11
C ARG A 144 -19.52 -5.66 12.52
N MET A 145 -18.20 -5.90 12.58
CA MET A 145 -17.47 -6.05 13.84
C MET A 145 -16.88 -4.71 14.31
N PHE A 146 -17.08 -3.60 13.59
CA PHE A 146 -16.51 -2.31 13.95
C PHE A 146 -17.28 -1.65 15.11
N PRO A 147 -16.60 -1.15 16.18
CA PRO A 147 -15.18 -1.29 16.46
C PRO A 147 -14.84 -2.66 17.12
N ALA A 148 -13.90 -3.41 16.53
CA ALA A 148 -13.51 -4.72 17.05
C ALA A 148 -12.32 -4.59 18.00
N ILE A 149 -12.59 -4.53 19.31
CA ILE A 149 -11.53 -4.58 20.34
C ILE A 149 -11.26 -6.05 20.67
N SER A 150 -10.38 -6.69 19.90
CA SER A 150 -9.96 -8.07 20.16
C SER A 150 -8.46 -8.22 19.90
N PRO A 151 -7.72 -8.99 20.72
CA PRO A 151 -6.32 -9.29 20.43
C PRO A 151 -6.15 -10.20 19.20
N ASP A 152 -7.20 -10.91 18.78
CA ASP A 152 -7.19 -11.85 17.65
C ASP A 152 -7.31 -11.13 16.29
N MET A 153 -6.24 -11.19 15.49
CA MET A 153 -6.16 -10.53 14.18
C MET A 153 -7.23 -10.97 13.18
N SER A 154 -7.79 -12.19 13.34
CA SER A 154 -8.88 -12.68 12.48
C SER A 154 -10.23 -12.00 12.79
N LYS A 155 -10.37 -11.48 14.02
CA LYS A 155 -11.57 -10.81 14.54
C LYS A 155 -11.46 -9.29 14.54
N ARG A 156 -10.23 -8.75 14.45
CA ARG A 156 -9.99 -7.31 14.35
C ARG A 156 -10.53 -6.71 13.05
N PHE A 157 -10.70 -5.39 13.09
CA PHE A 157 -10.98 -4.57 11.92
C PHE A 157 -9.84 -4.74 10.90
N CYS A 158 -8.58 -4.42 11.24
CA CYS A 158 -7.40 -4.54 10.35
C CYS A 158 -6.93 -5.99 10.10
N SER A 159 -7.85 -6.90 9.78
CA SER A 159 -7.55 -8.28 9.41
C SER A 159 -7.02 -8.37 7.98
N ALA A 160 -6.42 -9.51 7.63
CA ALA A 160 -5.84 -9.77 6.29
C ALA A 160 -6.85 -9.65 5.14
N VAL A 161 -8.16 -9.66 5.40
CA VAL A 161 -9.23 -9.50 4.40
C VAL A 161 -9.17 -8.14 3.67
N PHE A 162 -8.56 -7.13 4.29
CA PHE A 162 -8.32 -5.84 3.66
C PHE A 162 -7.01 -5.76 2.87
N ARG A 163 -6.21 -6.83 2.86
CA ARG A 163 -5.09 -6.94 1.93
C ARG A 163 -5.66 -7.36 0.58
N THR A 164 -5.49 -6.53 -0.43
CA THR A 164 -5.67 -6.95 -1.82
C THR A 164 -4.61 -8.00 -2.12
N HIS A 165 -5.05 -9.22 -2.43
CA HIS A 165 -4.21 -10.30 -2.93
C HIS A 165 -4.08 -10.22 -4.44
#